data_AF-A0A956TZ31-F1
#
_entry.id   AF-A0A956TZ31-F1
#
_cell.length_a   1.000
_cell.length_b   1.000
_cell.length_c   1.000
_cell.angle_alpha   90.00
_cell.angle_beta   90.00
_cell.angle_gamma   90.00
#
_symmetry.space_group_name_H-M   'P 1'
#
loop_
_entity.id
_entity.type
_entity.pdbx_description
1 polymer ?
#
loop_
_entity_poly.entity_id
_entity_poly.type
_entity_poly.pdbx_seq_one_letter_code
_entity_poly.pdbx_strand_id
1 'polypeptide(L)' 'IFDPNILAIATGIEEHAEYAKSFIEATRLIRERCPGAHVSGGVSNLSFSFRGNDRVREAIHAAFLYHATQAGMDMGI' A
#
# COMPACT_ATOMS: atom_id res chain seq x y z
N ILE A 1 -15.81 -0.83 -2.68
CA ILE A 1 -14.43 -1.01 -2.17
C ILE A 1 -13.51 -0.47 -3.25
N PHE A 2 -12.74 0.57 -2.95
CA PHE A 2 -11.72 1.11 -3.86
C PHE A 2 -10.40 0.36 -3.67
N ASP A 3 -9.69 0.13 -4.77
CA ASP A 3 -8.29 -0.29 -4.76
C ASP A 3 -7.46 0.79 -5.47
N PRO A 4 -6.73 1.64 -4.73
CA PRO A 4 -5.84 2.66 -5.29
C PRO A 4 -4.59 2.10 -6.00
N ASN A 5 -4.44 0.78 -6.06
CA ASN A 5 -3.31 0.00 -6.59
C ASN A 5 -2.05 0.06 -5.72
N ILE A 6 -1.79 -1.03 -4.99
CA ILE A 6 -0.49 -1.26 -4.37
C ILE A 6 0.49 -1.77 -5.44
N LEU A 7 1.49 -0.96 -5.76
CA LEU A 7 2.54 -1.26 -6.75
C LEU A 7 3.89 -1.50 -6.09
N ALA A 8 4.77 -2.25 -6.77
CA ALA A 8 6.08 -2.59 -6.26
C ALA A 8 6.98 -1.35 -6.09
N ILE A 9 7.69 -1.29 -4.96
CA ILE A 9 8.72 -0.28 -4.67
C ILE A 9 10.12 -0.89 -4.76
N ALA A 10 11.15 -0.04 -4.66
CA ALA A 10 12.56 -0.45 -4.75
C ALA A 10 12.87 -1.27 -6.00
N THR A 11 12.26 -0.91 -7.13
CA THR A 11 12.40 -1.60 -8.42
C THR A 11 13.69 -1.23 -9.17
N GLY A 12 14.43 -0.22 -8.68
CA GLY A 12 15.53 0.41 -9.41
C GLY A 12 15.10 1.52 -10.38
N ILE A 13 13.79 1.83 -10.43
CA ILE A 13 13.21 2.93 -11.21
C ILE A 13 12.82 4.04 -10.22
N GLU A 14 13.35 5.25 -10.40
CA GLU A 14 13.21 6.36 -9.45
C GLU A 14 11.73 6.77 -9.27
N GLU A 15 10.97 6.77 -10.36
CA GLU A 15 9.55 7.11 -10.41
C GLU A 15 8.69 6.21 -9.51
N HIS A 16 9.17 5.01 -9.18
CA HIS A 16 8.44 4.04 -8.35
C HIS A 16 8.65 4.27 -6.84
N ALA A 17 9.58 5.15 -6.44
CA ALA A 17 9.94 5.36 -5.04
C ALA A 17 8.76 5.84 -4.18
N GLU A 18 7.82 6.58 -4.78
CA GLU A 18 6.72 7.22 -4.06
C GLU A 18 5.41 6.42 -4.08
N TYR A 19 5.33 5.26 -4.76
CA TYR A 19 4.07 4.51 -4.92
C TYR A 19 3.38 4.16 -3.60
N ALA A 20 4.13 3.74 -2.57
CA ALA A 20 3.55 3.43 -1.27
C ALA A 20 2.91 4.66 -0.61
N LYS A 21 3.58 5.82 -0.69
CA LYS A 21 3.06 7.08 -0.14
C LYS A 21 1.85 7.57 -0.92
N SER A 22 1.86 7.44 -2.25
CA SER A 22 0.73 7.76 -3.11
C SER A 22 -0.51 6.94 -2.76
N PHE A 23 -0.35 5.64 -2.47
CA PHE A 23 -1.46 4.81 -2.00
C PHE A 23 -2.03 5.31 -0.66
N ILE A 24 -1.16 5.64 0.30
CA ILE A 24 -1.57 6.11 1.64
C ILE A 24 -2.32 7.45 1.53
N GLU A 25 -1.84 8.39 0.72
CA GLU A 25 -2.52 9.67 0.53
C GLU A 25 -3.83 9.51 -0.25
N ALA A 26 -3.86 8.67 -1.28
CA ALA A 26 -5.09 8.34 -1.99
C ALA A 26 -6.13 7.73 -1.05
N THR A 27 -5.70 6.84 -0.14
CA THR A 27 -6.56 6.27 0.90
C THR A 27 -7.18 7.37 1.75
N ARG A 28 -6.38 8.30 2.28
CA ARG A 28 -6.87 9.43 3.09
C ARG A 28 -7.92 10.26 2.34
N LEU A 29 -7.63 10.60 1.07
CA LEU A 29 -8.52 11.37 0.22
C LEU A 29 -9.82 10.63 -0.10
N ILE A 30 -9.76 9.32 -0.35
CA ILE A 30 -10.95 8.50 -0.61
C ILE A 30 -11.84 8.45 0.62
N ARG A 31 -11.26 8.24 1.81
CA ARG A 31 -12.02 8.21 3.06
C ARG A 31 -12.71 9.55 3.37
N GLU A 32 -12.07 10.66 3.02
CA GLU A 32 -12.65 12.01 3.17
C GLU A 32 -13.74 12.30 2.14
N ARG A 33 -13.50 11.98 0.87
CA ARG A 33 -14.35 12.42 -0.26
C ARG A 33 -15.45 11.45 -0.62
N CYS A 34 -15.34 10.19 -0.21
CA CYS A 34 -16.32 9.15 -0.51
C CYS A 34 -16.82 8.49 0.78
N PRO A 35 -17.69 9.18 1.57
CA PRO A 35 -18.22 8.62 2.81
C PRO A 35 -18.87 7.25 2.60
N GLY A 36 -18.51 6.28 3.46
CA GLY A 36 -19.01 4.90 3.39
C GLY A 36 -18.25 3.99 2.41
N ALA A 37 -17.31 4.50 1.62
CA ALA A 37 -16.49 3.68 0.75
C ALA A 37 -15.32 3.03 1.50
N HIS A 38 -15.16 1.72 1.33
CA HIS A 38 -14.02 0.93 1.83
C HIS A 38 -12.79 1.06 0.92
N VAL A 39 -11.59 0.83 1.47
CA VAL A 39 -10.32 0.84 0.73
C VAL A 39 -9.58 -0.48 1.00
N SER A 40 -9.21 -1.16 -0.08
CA SER A 40 -8.43 -2.40 -0.07
C SER A 40 -7.19 -2.27 -0.97
N GLY A 41 -6.33 -3.29 -0.94
CA GLY A 41 -5.19 -3.43 -1.83
C GLY A 41 -4.44 -4.74 -1.62
N GLY A 42 -3.78 -5.22 -2.68
CA GLY A 42 -2.90 -6.40 -2.62
C GLY A 42 -1.54 -6.07 -2.01
N VAL A 43 -1.39 -6.27 -0.70
CA VAL A 43 -0.22 -5.89 0.12
C VAL A 43 1.05 -6.57 -0.39
N SER A 44 0.93 -7.82 -0.83
CA SER A 44 2.07 -8.61 -1.32
C SER A 44 2.77 -8.00 -2.54
N ASN A 45 2.07 -7.20 -3.36
CA ASN A 45 2.59 -6.53 -4.55
C ASN A 45 3.69 -5.53 -4.21
N LEU A 46 3.56 -4.83 -3.08
CA LEU A 46 4.51 -3.79 -2.65
C LEU A 46 5.95 -4.30 -2.59
N SER A 47 6.08 -5.54 -2.14
CA SER A 47 7.34 -6.21 -1.81
C SER A 47 7.93 -7.05 -2.95
N PHE A 48 7.40 -6.92 -4.18
CA PHE A 48 7.76 -7.81 -5.30
C PHE A 48 9.27 -7.83 -5.59
N SER A 49 9.95 -6.68 -5.48
CA SER A 49 11.39 -6.53 -5.71
C SER A 49 12.26 -7.33 -4.74
N PHE A 50 11.68 -7.85 -3.65
CA PHE A 50 12.37 -8.60 -2.60
C PHE A 50 11.99 -10.09 -2.59
N ARG A 51 11.48 -10.62 -3.71
CA ARG A 51 11.20 -12.05 -3.87
C ARG A 51 12.41 -12.91 -3.47
N GLY A 52 12.15 -13.95 -2.67
CA GLY A 52 13.19 -14.81 -2.09
C GLY A 52 13.69 -14.35 -0.71
N ASN A 53 13.26 -13.19 -0.21
CA ASN A 53 13.57 -12.71 1.13
C ASN A 53 12.30 -12.41 1.93
N ASP A 54 11.61 -13.46 2.38
CA ASP A 54 10.31 -13.33 3.03
C ASP A 54 10.36 -12.50 4.32
N ARG A 55 11.47 -12.56 5.08
CA ARG A 55 11.66 -11.73 6.28
C ARG A 55 11.59 -10.23 5.98
N VAL A 56 12.22 -9.78 4.89
CA VAL A 56 12.15 -8.38 4.46
C VAL A 56 10.76 -8.05 3.93
N ARG A 57 10.14 -8.97 3.17
CA ARG A 57 8.80 -8.74 2.61
C ARG A 57 7.75 -8.57 3.70
N GLU A 58 7.73 -9.45 4.69
CA GLU A 58 6.81 -9.36 5.84
C GLU A 58 7.03 -8.08 6.65
N ALA A 59 8.29 -7.66 6.84
CA ALA A 59 8.60 -6.39 7.51
C ALA A 59 8.07 -5.18 6.72
N ILE A 60 8.20 -5.20 5.39
CA ILE A 60 7.62 -4.18 4.50
C ILE A 60 6.09 -4.18 4.61
N HIS A 61 5.45 -5.35 4.63
CA HIS A 61 3.99 -5.46 4.77
C HIS A 61 3.51 -4.87 6.10
N ALA A 62 4.16 -5.22 7.20
CA ALA A 62 3.81 -4.72 8.53
C ALA A 62 3.96 -3.19 8.62
N ALA A 63 5.06 -2.64 8.11
CA ALA A 63 5.30 -1.20 8.10
C ALA A 63 4.27 -0.47 7.23
N PHE A 64 3.97 -1.00 6.03
CA PHE A 64 2.96 -0.43 5.15
C PHE A 64 1.57 -0.45 5.78
N LEU A 65 1.14 -1.60 6.31
CA LEU A 65 -0.17 -1.75 6.94
C LEU A 65 -0.33 -0.84 8.15
N TYR A 66 0.72 -0.66 8.96
CA TYR A 66 0.71 0.28 10.09
C TYR A 66 0.31 1.70 9.64
N HIS A 67 0.89 2.20 8.56
CA HIS A 67 0.58 3.54 8.06
C HIS A 67 -0.72 3.59 7.24
N ALA A 68 -0.99 2.60 6.40
CA ALA A 68 -2.17 2.57 5.54
C ALA A 68 -3.47 2.47 6.36
N THR A 69 -3.47 1.66 7.43
CA THR A 69 -4.62 1.56 8.34
C THR A 69 -4.87 2.87 9.10
N GLN A 70 -3.83 3.58 9.52
CA GLN A 70 -3.95 4.92 10.10
C GLN A 70 -4.54 5.95 9.11
N ALA A 71 -4.27 5.81 7.80
CA ALA A 71 -4.89 6.60 6.75
C ALA A 71 -6.32 6.17 6.39
N GLY A 72 -6.78 5.05 6.94
CA GLY A 72 -8.16 4.56 6.81
C GLY A 72 -8.36 3.41 5.80
N MET A 73 -7.30 2.69 5.44
CA MET A 73 -7.41 1.38 4.79
C MET A 73 -8.03 0.37 5.77
N ASP A 74 -9.10 -0.31 5.37
CA ASP A 74 -9.90 -1.17 6.24
C ASP A 74 -9.99 -2.63 5.80
N MET A 75 -9.43 -2.95 4.64
CA MET A 75 -9.30 -4.31 4.10
C MET A 75 -7.94 -4.47 3.41
N GLY A 76 -7.42 -5.69 3.30
CA GLY A 76 -6.17 -5.97 2.58
C GLY A 76 -6.05 -7.44 2.20
N ILE A 77 -5.32 -7.71 1.10
CA ILE A 77 -5.07 -9.06 0.55
C ILE A 77 -3.57 -9.34 0.56
#